data_AF-A0A0R2DGR3-F1
#
_entry.id   AF-A0A0R2DGR3-F1
#
_cell.length_a   1.000
_cell.length_b   1.000
_cell.length_c   1.000
_cell.angle_alpha   90.00
_cell.angle_beta   90.00
_cell.angle_gamma   90.00
#
_symmetry.space_group_name_H-M   'P 1'
#
loop_
_entity.id
_entity.type
_entity.pdbx_description
1 polymer ?
#
loop_
_entity_poly.entity_id
_entity_poly.type
_entity_poly.pdbx_seq_one_letter_code
_entity_poly.pdbx_strand_id
1 'polypeptide(L)'
;MGLLALGLGLGGALVTEPVTASAASKSTMKTFPKAYRHTWYHYSRGHYDTVTFGAKRVGGLSYFNGVATKYVAYLHAHKLTTTKLKQHPSWSTAVNVTARQATWVNVRGWNQIMGAGDFYKVMSKSVSGQQHQVLSQAGGAGVWTDAHYYRSKVVAKQLGNRHFKGERYY
;
A
#
# COMPACT_ATOMS: atom_id res chain seq x y z
N MET A 1 -17.04 -7.87 -36.68
CA MET A 1 -17.81 -6.63 -36.93
C MET A 1 -18.87 -6.50 -35.87
N GLY A 2 -18.97 -5.34 -35.22
CA GLY A 2 -19.95 -5.07 -34.17
C GLY A 2 -19.49 -3.92 -33.28
N LEU A 3 -19.78 -2.68 -33.72
CA LEU A 3 -19.61 -1.45 -32.97
C LEU A 3 -20.55 -1.42 -31.76
N LEU A 4 -20.02 -0.97 -30.62
CA LEU A 4 -20.79 -0.47 -29.48
C LEU A 4 -21.00 1.04 -29.65
N ALA A 5 -22.24 1.47 -29.66
CA ALA A 5 -22.65 2.86 -29.43
C ALA A 5 -23.57 2.90 -28.21
N LEU A 6 -23.38 3.90 -27.35
CA LEU A 6 -24.20 4.42 -26.23
C LEU A 6 -23.19 4.97 -25.20
N GLY A 7 -23.23 6.20 -24.70
CA GLY A 7 -24.11 7.35 -24.85
C GLY A 7 -23.51 8.44 -23.93
N LEU A 8 -23.65 9.71 -24.30
CA LEU A 8 -23.19 10.86 -23.53
C LEU A 8 -23.98 11.00 -22.22
N GLY A 9 -23.27 11.07 -21.09
CA GLY A 9 -23.81 11.47 -19.79
C GLY A 9 -22.85 12.44 -19.12
N LEU A 10 -23.20 13.72 -19.12
CA LEU A 10 -22.54 14.79 -18.37
C LEU A 10 -22.84 14.61 -16.89
N GLY A 11 -21.86 14.13 -16.12
CA GLY A 11 -21.85 14.14 -14.66
C GLY A 11 -20.42 14.38 -14.21
N GLY A 12 -20.20 15.40 -13.37
CA GLY A 12 -18.88 15.85 -12.95
C GLY A 12 -17.98 14.71 -12.46
N ALA A 13 -17.08 14.26 -13.33
CA ALA A 13 -16.11 13.25 -12.99
C ALA A 13 -15.02 13.89 -12.13
N LEU A 14 -14.98 13.52 -10.85
CA LEU A 14 -13.75 13.57 -10.09
C LEU A 14 -12.69 12.86 -10.94
N VAL A 15 -11.73 13.62 -11.48
CA VAL A 15 -10.62 13.07 -12.26
C VAL A 15 -9.73 12.31 -11.28
N THR A 16 -10.12 11.08 -10.93
CA THR A 16 -9.21 10.13 -10.32
C THR A 16 -8.28 9.69 -11.45
N GLU A 17 -7.07 10.22 -11.47
CA GLU A 17 -6.04 9.75 -12.38
C GLU A 17 -5.99 8.22 -12.30
N PRO A 18 -6.17 7.51 -13.43
CA PRO A 18 -6.18 6.06 -13.42
C PRO A 18 -4.81 5.58 -12.95
N VAL A 19 -4.83 4.69 -11.97
CA VAL A 19 -3.65 3.94 -11.55
C VAL A 19 -3.20 3.08 -12.73
N THR A 20 -2.21 3.55 -13.49
CA THR A 20 -1.71 2.83 -14.66
C THR A 20 -0.75 1.73 -14.22
N ALA A 21 -1.22 0.49 -14.20
CA ALA A 21 -0.35 -0.68 -14.15
C ALA A 21 0.25 -0.91 -15.56
N SER A 22 1.58 -0.83 -15.68
CA SER A 22 2.29 -1.02 -16.95
C SER A 22 2.08 -2.45 -17.51
N ALA A 23 1.49 -2.56 -18.70
CA ALA A 23 0.98 -3.81 -19.30
C ALA A 23 1.99 -4.63 -20.14
N ALA A 24 3.30 -4.35 -20.11
CA ALA A 24 4.29 -5.12 -20.87
C ALA A 24 4.92 -6.21 -19.99
N SER A 25 4.59 -7.50 -20.24
CA SER A 25 5.25 -8.76 -19.79
C SER A 25 5.99 -8.81 -18.42
N LYS A 26 5.65 -7.95 -17.47
CA LYS A 26 6.27 -7.89 -16.15
C LYS A 26 5.63 -8.95 -15.25
N SER A 27 6.46 -9.66 -14.49
CA SER A 27 5.98 -10.47 -13.36
C SER A 27 5.82 -9.57 -12.13
N THR A 28 5.03 -10.02 -11.17
CA THR A 28 4.95 -9.39 -9.86
C THR A 28 6.27 -9.58 -9.09
N MET A 29 6.48 -8.77 -8.05
CA MET A 29 7.74 -8.75 -7.32
C MET A 29 8.08 -10.10 -6.70
N LYS A 30 9.34 -10.53 -6.86
CA LYS A 30 9.89 -11.70 -6.16
C LYS A 30 10.32 -11.38 -4.73
N THR A 31 10.70 -10.13 -4.47
CA THR A 31 11.10 -9.65 -3.15
C THR A 31 10.76 -8.18 -2.96
N PHE A 32 10.41 -7.76 -1.75
CA PHE A 32 10.26 -6.35 -1.40
C PHE A 32 11.61 -5.60 -1.50
N PRO A 33 11.65 -4.32 -1.90
CA PRO A 33 12.89 -3.54 -1.91
C PRO A 33 13.50 -3.38 -0.51
N LYS A 34 14.83 -3.29 -0.41
CA LYS A 34 15.52 -3.22 0.90
C LYS A 34 15.01 -2.09 1.80
N ALA A 35 14.67 -0.93 1.22
CA ALA A 35 14.15 0.21 1.96
C ALA A 35 12.86 -0.08 2.76
N TYR A 36 12.07 -1.06 2.35
CA TYR A 36 10.85 -1.46 3.06
C TYR A 36 11.14 -2.42 4.21
N ARG A 37 12.23 -3.21 4.13
CA ARG A 37 12.50 -4.42 4.92
C ARG A 37 12.86 -4.13 6.38
N HIS A 38 11.91 -3.56 7.11
CA HIS A 38 12.00 -3.18 8.50
C HIS A 38 10.67 -3.45 9.21
N THR A 39 10.68 -3.34 10.53
CA THR A 39 9.47 -3.15 11.32
C THR A 39 9.19 -1.67 11.46
N TRP A 40 7.97 -1.30 11.11
CA TRP A 40 7.45 0.05 11.13
C TRP A 40 6.32 0.13 12.15
N TYR A 41 6.28 1.22 12.89
CA TYR A 41 5.37 1.44 14.00
C TYR A 41 4.50 2.66 13.71
N HIS A 42 3.20 2.51 13.88
CA HIS A 42 2.24 3.61 13.89
C HIS A 42 1.60 3.65 15.27
N TYR A 43 1.36 4.85 15.79
CA TYR A 43 0.74 5.01 17.10
C TYR A 43 -0.55 5.81 16.96
N SER A 44 -1.66 5.21 17.36
CA SER A 44 -2.96 5.84 17.31
C SER A 44 -3.86 5.28 18.41
N ARG A 45 -4.69 6.13 19.00
CA ARG A 45 -5.68 5.76 20.02
C ARG A 45 -5.11 4.92 21.18
N GLY A 46 -3.88 5.20 21.61
CA GLY A 46 -3.23 4.48 22.72
C GLY A 46 -2.52 3.17 22.35
N HIS A 47 -2.61 2.73 21.09
CA HIS A 47 -2.06 1.46 20.64
C HIS A 47 -0.99 1.65 19.56
N TYR A 48 -0.14 0.63 19.43
CA TYR A 48 0.84 0.55 18.34
C TYR A 48 0.41 -0.46 17.29
N ASP A 49 0.10 0.03 16.09
CA ASP A 49 0.07 -0.80 14.91
C ASP A 49 1.50 -1.07 14.42
N THR A 50 1.71 -2.24 13.85
CA THR A 50 3.01 -2.62 13.28
C THR A 50 2.85 -3.19 11.89
N VAL A 51 3.80 -2.83 11.01
CA VAL A 51 3.98 -3.44 9.69
C VAL A 51 5.44 -3.86 9.59
N THR A 52 5.70 -5.13 9.33
CA THR A 52 7.03 -5.69 9.15
C THR A 52 7.16 -6.28 7.77
N PHE A 53 8.05 -5.70 6.95
CA PHE A 53 8.43 -6.29 5.68
C PHE A 53 9.70 -7.11 5.85
N GLY A 54 9.68 -8.34 5.36
CA GLY A 54 10.87 -9.14 5.06
C GLY A 54 11.17 -9.11 3.56
N ALA A 55 12.10 -9.94 3.10
CA ALA A 55 12.35 -10.07 1.66
C ALA A 55 11.13 -10.65 0.92
N LYS A 56 10.47 -11.67 1.47
CA LYS A 56 9.36 -12.40 0.83
C LYS A 56 8.11 -12.51 1.73
N ARG A 57 7.94 -11.59 2.68
CA ARG A 57 6.77 -11.57 3.56
C ARG A 57 6.46 -10.16 4.02
N VAL A 58 5.20 -9.92 4.31
CA VAL A 58 4.73 -8.74 5.05
C VAL A 58 3.79 -9.23 6.13
N GLY A 59 3.83 -8.64 7.31
CA GLY A 59 2.95 -9.00 8.41
C GLY A 59 3.05 -8.01 9.54
N GLY A 60 2.28 -8.19 10.60
CA GLY A 60 2.26 -7.21 11.66
C GLY A 60 1.11 -7.40 12.62
N LEU A 61 0.72 -6.28 13.23
CA LEU A 61 -0.33 -6.17 14.21
C LEU A 61 -1.16 -4.95 13.85
N SER A 62 -2.46 -5.12 13.68
CA SER A 62 -3.41 -4.02 13.50
C SER A 62 -4.43 -4.03 14.63
N TYR A 63 -4.89 -2.85 15.04
CA TYR A 63 -5.98 -2.68 15.99
C TYR A 63 -7.23 -2.21 15.26
N PHE A 64 -8.30 -3.01 15.34
CA PHE A 64 -9.63 -2.64 14.84
C PHE A 64 -10.64 -2.77 15.98
N ASN A 65 -11.38 -1.70 16.27
CA ASN A 65 -12.32 -1.65 17.41
C ASN A 65 -11.71 -2.12 18.74
N GLY A 66 -10.44 -1.79 19.00
CA GLY A 66 -9.72 -2.19 20.22
C GLY A 66 -9.21 -3.65 20.22
N VAL A 67 -9.53 -4.43 19.20
CA VAL A 67 -9.06 -5.82 19.08
C VAL A 67 -7.78 -5.87 18.26
N ALA A 68 -6.74 -6.45 18.85
CA ALA A 68 -5.44 -6.64 18.22
C ALA A 68 -5.46 -7.89 17.32
N THR A 69 -5.24 -7.71 16.01
CA THR A 69 -5.20 -8.79 15.03
C THR A 69 -3.79 -8.91 14.45
N LYS A 70 -3.20 -10.10 14.58
CA LYS A 70 -1.94 -10.40 13.89
C LYS A 70 -2.23 -10.87 12.48
N TYR A 71 -1.40 -10.44 11.54
CA TYR A 71 -1.50 -10.87 10.15
C TYR A 71 -0.13 -11.16 9.56
N VAL A 72 -0.10 -12.05 8.56
CA VAL A 72 1.09 -12.35 7.79
C VAL A 72 0.68 -12.82 6.40
N ALA A 73 1.39 -12.34 5.39
CA ALA A 73 1.27 -12.78 4.02
C ALA A 73 2.66 -13.01 3.42
N TYR A 74 2.76 -14.05 2.59
CA TYR A 74 3.99 -14.46 1.93
C TYR A 74 3.97 -13.99 0.48
N LEU A 75 5.05 -13.39 0.02
CA LEU A 75 5.15 -12.82 -1.32
C LEU A 75 5.44 -13.92 -2.33
N HIS A 76 4.55 -14.08 -3.29
CA HIS A 76 4.70 -14.98 -4.43
C HIS A 76 4.61 -14.19 -5.73
N ALA A 77 5.50 -14.53 -6.67
CA ALA A 77 5.55 -13.90 -7.97
C ALA A 77 4.77 -14.71 -9.00
N HIS A 78 3.98 -14.03 -9.83
CA HIS A 78 3.33 -14.60 -11.01
C HIS A 78 3.38 -13.59 -12.16
N LYS A 79 3.05 -14.03 -13.38
CA LYS A 79 2.95 -13.12 -14.52
C LYS A 79 1.73 -12.22 -14.32
N LEU A 80 1.82 -10.93 -14.68
CA LEU A 80 0.66 -10.03 -14.63
C LEU A 80 -0.49 -10.48 -15.54
N THR A 81 -0.19 -11.26 -16.57
CA THR A 81 -1.19 -11.85 -17.48
C THR A 81 -1.87 -13.11 -16.92
N THR A 82 -1.48 -13.59 -15.73
CA THR A 82 -2.09 -14.79 -15.13
C THR A 82 -3.51 -14.46 -14.65
N THR A 83 -4.51 -15.06 -15.31
CA THR A 83 -5.94 -14.89 -14.97
C THR A 83 -6.50 -16.02 -14.11
N LYS A 84 -5.78 -17.14 -14.00
CA LYS A 84 -6.15 -18.31 -13.19
C LYS A 84 -5.12 -18.53 -12.08
N LEU A 85 -5.50 -18.26 -10.84
CA LEU A 85 -4.66 -18.44 -9.67
C LEU A 85 -5.30 -19.48 -8.74
N LYS A 86 -4.51 -20.46 -8.28
CA LYS A 86 -4.96 -21.41 -7.24
C LYS A 86 -5.28 -20.66 -5.95
N GLN A 87 -6.20 -21.15 -5.13
CA GLN A 87 -6.51 -20.51 -3.85
C GLN A 87 -5.35 -20.67 -2.85
N HIS A 88 -4.91 -19.56 -2.28
CA HIS A 88 -3.90 -19.55 -1.22
C HIS A 88 -4.19 -18.40 -0.23
N PRO A 89 -4.66 -18.71 1.00
CA PRO A 89 -5.14 -17.69 1.94
C PRO A 89 -4.01 -16.86 2.56
N SER A 90 -2.78 -17.36 2.59
CA SER A 90 -1.62 -16.68 3.18
C SER A 90 -0.67 -16.09 2.13
N TRP A 91 -0.98 -16.22 0.84
CA TRP A 91 -0.13 -15.69 -0.22
C TRP A 91 -0.56 -14.27 -0.58
N SER A 92 0.43 -13.48 -0.97
CA SER A 92 0.27 -12.12 -1.48
C SER A 92 1.08 -11.96 -2.75
N THR A 93 0.71 -10.95 -3.53
CA THR A 93 1.46 -10.47 -4.68
C THR A 93 1.76 -8.99 -4.48
N ALA A 94 2.83 -8.49 -5.07
CA ALA A 94 3.19 -7.07 -4.98
C ALA A 94 3.66 -6.52 -6.31
N VAL A 95 3.24 -5.30 -6.63
CA VAL A 95 3.59 -4.60 -7.88
C VAL A 95 3.95 -3.16 -7.59
N ASN A 96 4.81 -2.57 -8.42
CA ASN A 96 5.01 -1.13 -8.39
C ASN A 96 3.87 -0.44 -9.12
N VAL A 97 3.36 0.62 -8.51
CA VAL A 97 2.31 1.49 -9.02
C VAL A 97 2.80 2.91 -8.92
N THR A 98 2.74 3.66 -10.02
CA THR A 98 3.00 5.10 -9.99
C THR A 98 1.68 5.84 -9.85
N ALA A 99 1.58 6.67 -8.81
CA ALA A 99 0.44 7.55 -8.59
C ALA A 99 0.94 8.86 -7.99
N ARG A 100 0.47 10.00 -8.53
CA ARG A 100 0.81 11.35 -8.05
C ARG A 100 2.32 11.58 -7.91
N GLN A 101 3.07 11.26 -8.98
CA GLN A 101 4.53 11.43 -9.05
C GLN A 101 5.33 10.63 -8.01
N ALA A 102 4.71 9.61 -7.39
CA ALA A 102 5.38 8.73 -6.45
C ALA A 102 5.17 7.25 -6.82
N THR A 103 6.21 6.46 -6.60
CA THR A 103 6.15 5.00 -6.78
C THR A 103 5.75 4.34 -5.46
N TRP A 104 4.66 3.58 -5.51
CA TRP A 104 4.10 2.81 -4.41
C TRP A 104 4.30 1.32 -4.68
N VAL A 105 4.55 0.56 -3.61
CA VAL A 105 4.42 -0.90 -3.62
C VAL A 105 2.99 -1.22 -3.25
N ASN A 106 2.24 -1.74 -4.22
CA ASN A 106 0.89 -2.21 -3.98
C ASN A 106 0.90 -3.70 -3.66
N VAL A 107 0.55 -4.04 -2.42
CA VAL A 107 0.42 -5.41 -1.92
C VAL A 107 -1.04 -5.83 -2.02
N ARG A 108 -1.28 -7.01 -2.59
CA ARG A 108 -2.61 -7.59 -2.76
C ARG A 108 -2.63 -9.02 -2.26
N GLY A 109 -3.81 -9.48 -1.83
CA GLY A 109 -4.04 -10.90 -1.60
C GLY A 109 -3.81 -11.70 -2.89
N TRP A 110 -3.33 -12.93 -2.78
CA TRP A 110 -3.02 -13.77 -3.94
C TRP A 110 -4.21 -13.96 -4.88
N ASN A 111 -5.40 -14.15 -4.32
CA ASN A 111 -6.64 -14.33 -5.08
C ASN A 111 -7.42 -13.02 -5.32
N GLN A 112 -6.81 -11.86 -5.01
CA GLN A 112 -7.47 -10.57 -5.14
C GLN A 112 -7.43 -10.08 -6.59
N ILE A 113 -8.44 -10.49 -7.37
CA ILE A 113 -8.62 -10.09 -8.78
C ILE A 113 -9.17 -8.64 -8.88
N MET A 114 -9.97 -8.22 -7.89
CA MET A 114 -10.57 -6.88 -7.80
C MET A 114 -10.27 -6.19 -6.46
N GLY A 115 -10.27 -4.86 -6.45
CA GLY A 115 -9.91 -4.04 -5.29
C GLY A 115 -8.49 -3.47 -5.38
N ALA A 116 -8.23 -2.43 -4.57
CA ALA A 116 -7.00 -1.65 -4.70
C ALA A 116 -5.79 -2.29 -4.00
N GLY A 117 -6.02 -3.13 -2.99
CA GLY A 117 -4.97 -3.63 -2.10
C GLY A 117 -4.46 -2.54 -1.15
N ASP A 118 -3.33 -2.82 -0.49
CA ASP A 118 -2.64 -1.84 0.35
C ASP A 118 -1.47 -1.22 -0.42
N PHE A 119 -1.38 0.10 -0.43
CA PHE A 119 -0.28 0.81 -1.07
C PHE A 119 0.71 1.28 0.00
N TYR A 120 1.99 1.00 -0.24
CA TYR A 120 3.06 1.40 0.66
C TYR A 120 4.10 2.22 -0.07
N LYS A 121 4.59 3.26 0.60
CA LYS A 121 5.69 4.07 0.09
C LYS A 121 6.64 4.44 1.22
N VAL A 122 7.93 4.21 1.03
CA VAL A 122 8.98 4.71 1.93
C VAL A 122 9.49 6.06 1.43
N MET A 123 9.52 7.06 2.30
CA MET A 123 10.05 8.40 2.04
C MET A 123 10.96 8.83 3.18
N SER A 124 11.84 9.80 2.91
CA SER A 124 12.49 10.59 3.95
C SER A 124 11.67 11.87 4.18
N LYS A 125 11.34 12.18 5.43
CA LYS A 125 10.64 13.40 5.82
C LYS A 125 11.41 14.10 6.93
N SER A 126 11.57 15.41 6.81
CA SER A 126 12.13 16.23 7.89
C SER A 126 11.06 16.53 8.93
N VAL A 127 11.32 16.22 10.19
CA VAL A 127 10.47 16.57 11.33
C VAL A 127 11.34 17.17 12.41
N SER A 128 11.00 18.39 12.84
CA SER A 128 11.79 19.14 13.85
C SER A 128 13.28 19.26 13.49
N GLY A 129 13.59 19.40 12.20
CA GLY A 129 14.97 19.53 11.70
C GLY A 129 15.71 18.20 11.51
N GLN A 130 15.13 17.06 11.88
CA GLN A 130 15.73 15.74 11.71
C GLN A 130 15.06 14.94 10.59
N GLN A 131 15.87 14.22 9.80
CA GLN A 131 15.37 13.35 8.75
C GLN A 131 14.94 12.00 9.33
N HIS A 132 13.70 11.61 9.07
CA HIS A 132 13.16 10.32 9.44
C HIS A 132 12.68 9.56 8.20
N GLN A 133 12.98 8.26 8.15
CA GLN A 133 12.31 7.36 7.22
C GLN A 133 10.88 7.14 7.67
N VAL A 134 9.94 7.34 6.76
CA VAL A 134 8.50 7.19 6.96
C VAL A 134 7.96 6.22 5.94
N LEU A 135 7.27 5.19 6.40
CA LEU A 135 6.45 4.33 5.57
C LEU A 135 5.03 4.88 5.60
N SER A 136 4.52 5.30 4.45
CA SER A 136 3.13 5.73 4.31
C SER A 136 2.31 4.57 3.76
N GLN A 137 1.19 4.29 4.41
CA GLN A 137 0.17 3.37 3.94
C GLN A 137 -0.97 4.17 3.32
N ALA A 138 -1.47 3.69 2.20
CA ALA A 138 -2.61 4.27 1.51
C ALA A 138 -3.55 3.19 1.00
N GLY A 139 -4.81 3.57 0.82
CA GLY A 139 -5.89 2.71 0.37
C GLY A 139 -6.76 3.35 -0.72
N GLY A 140 -7.75 2.58 -1.17
CA GLY A 140 -8.77 3.03 -2.12
C GLY A 140 -8.29 3.25 -3.55
N ALA A 141 -9.24 3.51 -4.46
CA ALA A 141 -8.95 3.66 -5.89
C ALA A 141 -8.08 4.89 -6.22
N GLY A 142 -8.04 5.89 -5.34
CA GLY A 142 -7.27 7.12 -5.51
C GLY A 142 -5.91 7.17 -4.81
N VAL A 143 -5.49 6.08 -4.14
CA VAL A 143 -4.28 6.00 -3.29
C VAL A 143 -4.28 7.12 -2.24
N TRP A 144 -5.22 7.04 -1.32
CA TRP A 144 -5.41 7.98 -0.23
C TRP A 144 -4.64 7.51 0.99
N THR A 145 -3.74 8.35 1.51
CA THR A 145 -2.92 8.03 2.68
C THR A 145 -3.81 7.88 3.92
N ASP A 146 -3.71 6.72 4.56
CA ASP A 146 -4.41 6.38 5.80
C ASP A 146 -3.55 6.65 7.02
N ALA A 147 -2.26 6.28 6.92
CA ALA A 147 -1.38 6.22 8.09
C ALA A 147 0.09 6.38 7.72
N HIS A 148 0.85 6.83 8.72
CA HIS A 148 2.30 6.90 8.69
C HIS A 148 2.90 6.02 9.77
N TYR A 149 3.91 5.27 9.36
CA TYR A 149 4.68 4.40 10.21
C TYR A 149 6.15 4.83 10.23
N TYR A 150 6.79 4.59 11.36
CA TYR A 150 8.14 5.04 11.67
C TYR A 150 8.99 3.89 12.18
N ARG A 151 10.31 3.99 12.06
CA ARG A 151 11.23 2.92 12.49
C ARG A 151 11.44 2.83 14.01
N SER A 152 10.98 3.81 14.77
CA SER A 152 11.11 3.86 16.23
C SER A 152 9.74 4.06 16.87
N LYS A 153 9.46 3.32 17.95
CA LYS A 153 8.24 3.49 18.75
C LYS A 153 8.15 4.90 19.34
N VAL A 154 9.26 5.48 19.78
CA VAL A 154 9.29 6.83 20.36
C VAL A 154 8.85 7.86 19.31
N VAL A 155 9.44 7.79 18.12
CA VAL A 155 9.07 8.66 16.99
C VAL A 155 7.61 8.42 16.59
N ALA A 156 7.18 7.16 16.52
CA ALA A 156 5.79 6.84 16.21
C ALA A 156 4.82 7.42 17.23
N LYS A 157 5.12 7.36 18.53
CA LYS A 157 4.29 7.95 19.58
C LYS A 157 4.24 9.47 19.49
N GLN A 158 5.38 10.09 19.19
CA GLN A 158 5.48 11.55 19.08
C GLN A 158 4.75 12.09 17.85
N LEU A 159 4.80 11.38 16.73
CA LEU A 159 4.25 11.84 15.46
C LEU A 159 2.84 11.32 15.18
N GLY A 160 2.47 10.15 15.68
CA GLY A 160 1.14 9.56 15.58
C GLY A 160 0.49 9.70 14.20
N ASN A 161 -0.64 10.42 14.16
CA ASN A 161 -1.44 10.69 12.97
C ASN A 161 -1.05 11.99 12.23
N ARG A 162 0.19 12.47 12.39
CA ARG A 162 0.62 13.72 11.78
C ARG A 162 0.54 13.64 10.25
N HIS A 163 -0.12 14.63 9.65
CA HIS A 163 -0.14 14.79 8.20
C HIS A 163 1.14 15.48 7.69
N PHE A 164 1.61 15.01 6.54
CA PHE A 164 2.72 15.58 5.78
C PHE A 164 2.19 16.35 4.58
N LYS A 165 2.79 17.52 4.33
CA LYS A 165 2.47 18.34 3.15
C LYS A 165 2.71 17.54 1.86
N GLY A 166 1.79 17.68 0.91
CA GLY A 166 1.86 17.03 -0.41
C GLY A 166 1.26 15.61 -0.44
N GLU A 167 0.74 15.12 0.69
CA GLU A 167 0.00 13.86 0.76
C GLU A 167 -1.50 14.12 0.80
N ARG A 168 -2.26 13.17 0.27
CA ARG A 168 -3.72 13.24 0.17
C ARG A 168 -4.30 12.21 1.12
N TYR A 169 -4.99 12.67 2.14
CA TYR A 169 -5.54 11.86 3.22
C TYR A 169 -7.02 11.57 2.99
N TYR A 170 -7.52 10.50 3.61
CA TYR A 170 -8.95 10.30 3.81
C TYR A 170 -9.58 11.41 4.65
#